data_AF-A0A8T4WGI9-F1
#
_entry.id   AF-A0A8T4WGI9-F1
#
_cell.length_a   1.000
_cell.length_b   1.000
_cell.length_c   1.000
_cell.angle_alpha   90.00
_cell.angle_beta   90.00
_cell.angle_gamma   90.00
#
_symmetry.space_group_name_H-M   'P 1'
#
loop_
_entity.id
_entity.type
_entity.pdbx_description
1 polymer ?
#
loop_
_entity_poly.entity_id
_entity_poly.type
_entity_poly.pdbx_seq_one_letter_code
_entity_poly.pdbx_strand_id
1 'polypeptide(L)'
;MPIFEITDLDIEILLSFLDETYSDIMKRVWRTPDHIFAVFITDELVLRTFSEQAIYIIVEHDRQPNKCRLDVSGLAGGDGLFRFDWGSQADAERTFTVRFKSLAEKHDWKWTIRKPEVKYRGAECPYCGAVYSYTEEHFNEDGTVSCQNCLKQFKP
;
A
#
# COMPACT_ATOMS: atom_id res chain seq x y z
N MET A 1 -3.16 -2.78 1.60
CA MET A 1 -1.81 -2.21 1.76
C MET A 1 -0.82 -3.23 2.34
N PRO A 2 -0.16 -4.02 1.48
CA PRO A 2 1.00 -4.80 1.85
C PRO A 2 2.22 -3.91 2.13
N ILE A 3 2.94 -4.25 3.19
CA ILE A 3 4.24 -3.67 3.49
C ILE A 3 5.29 -4.75 3.27
N PHE A 4 6.29 -4.47 2.44
CA PHE A 4 7.43 -5.36 2.21
C PHE A 4 8.62 -4.88 3.02
N GLU A 5 9.17 -5.77 3.85
CA GLU A 5 10.43 -5.55 4.56
C GLU A 5 11.51 -6.37 3.85
N ILE A 6 12.55 -5.71 3.35
CA ILE A 6 13.57 -6.28 2.46
C ILE A 6 14.95 -6.04 3.08
N THR A 7 15.85 -7.03 3.00
CA THR A 7 17.25 -6.91 3.40
C THR A 7 18.17 -7.43 2.30
N ASP A 8 19.44 -7.02 2.36
CA ASP A 8 20.48 -7.43 1.39
C ASP A 8 20.14 -7.02 -0.06
N LEU A 9 19.43 -5.91 -0.22
CA LEU A 9 18.97 -5.42 -1.52
C LEU A 9 20.02 -4.55 -2.21
N ASP A 10 20.00 -4.56 -3.55
CA ASP A 10 20.58 -3.48 -4.36
C ASP A 10 19.47 -2.47 -4.69
N ILE A 11 19.51 -1.33 -4.01
CA ILE A 11 18.46 -0.31 -4.10
C ILE A 11 18.31 0.27 -5.50
N GLU A 12 19.37 0.35 -6.29
CA GLU A 12 19.29 0.93 -7.63
C GLU A 12 18.53 0.00 -8.59
N ILE A 13 18.60 -1.32 -8.40
CA ILE A 13 17.78 -2.30 -9.15
C ILE A 13 16.30 -2.13 -8.83
N LEU A 14 15.95 -1.98 -7.54
CA LEU A 14 14.57 -1.74 -7.13
C LEU A 14 14.05 -0.42 -7.70
N LEU A 15 14.83 0.66 -7.60
CA LEU A 15 14.43 1.97 -8.13
C LEU A 15 14.26 1.95 -9.66
N SER A 16 15.10 1.22 -10.40
CA SER A 16 14.95 1.05 -11.86
C SER A 16 13.67 0.30 -12.20
N PHE A 17 13.39 -0.81 -11.51
CA PHE A 17 12.14 -1.57 -11.69
C PHE A 17 10.90 -0.71 -11.45
N LEU A 18 10.92 0.11 -10.38
CA LEU A 18 9.82 1.00 -10.05
C LEU A 18 9.67 2.14 -11.06
N ASP A 19 10.79 2.68 -11.55
CA ASP A 19 10.81 3.71 -12.58
C ASP A 19 10.22 3.22 -13.90
N GLU A 20 10.61 2.04 -14.35
CA GLU A 20 10.15 1.47 -15.62
C GLU A 20 8.66 1.13 -15.63
N THR A 21 8.08 0.85 -14.45
CA THR A 21 6.75 0.23 -14.36
C THR A 21 5.71 1.10 -13.65
N TYR A 22 6.09 2.01 -12.75
CA TYR A 22 5.17 2.69 -11.84
C TYR A 22 5.41 4.20 -11.70
N SER A 23 6.00 4.86 -12.71
CA SER A 23 6.43 6.27 -12.62
C SER A 23 5.80 7.25 -13.61
N ASP A 24 4.86 6.81 -14.43
CA ASP A 24 4.24 7.59 -15.52
C ASP A 24 3.53 8.86 -15.04
N ILE A 25 2.94 8.86 -13.83
CA ILE A 25 2.33 10.04 -13.23
C ILE A 25 3.35 10.85 -12.42
N MET A 26 4.09 10.19 -11.52
CA MET A 26 5.07 10.89 -10.68
C MET A 26 6.20 9.96 -10.24
N LYS A 27 7.40 10.53 -10.20
CA LYS A 27 8.56 9.99 -9.47
C LYS A 27 9.26 11.08 -8.71
N ARG A 28 9.63 10.77 -7.46
CA ARG A 28 10.55 11.59 -6.68
C ARG A 28 11.44 10.72 -5.83
N VAL A 29 12.75 10.96 -5.91
CA VAL A 29 13.77 10.24 -5.13
C VAL A 29 14.60 11.25 -4.36
N TRP A 30 14.71 11.07 -3.05
CA TRP A 30 15.56 11.84 -2.17
C TRP A 30 16.66 10.94 -1.63
N ARG A 31 17.91 11.39 -1.75
CA ARG A 31 19.08 10.66 -1.25
C ARG A 31 19.75 11.49 -0.17
N THR A 32 19.96 10.89 0.99
CA THR A 32 20.81 11.40 2.06
C THR A 32 22.00 10.46 2.25
N PRO A 33 22.99 10.80 3.09
CA PRO A 33 24.11 9.89 3.37
C PRO A 33 23.65 8.53 3.89
N ASP A 34 22.61 8.51 4.73
CA ASP A 34 22.18 7.32 5.47
C ASP A 34 20.91 6.69 4.88
N HIS A 35 20.07 7.48 4.21
CA HIS A 35 18.74 7.04 3.74
C HIS A 35 18.49 7.36 2.27
N ILE A 36 17.62 6.56 1.66
CA ILE A 36 16.98 6.86 0.39
C ILE A 36 15.48 6.78 0.59
N PHE A 37 14.80 7.86 0.27
CA PHE A 37 13.35 7.90 0.21
C PHE A 37 12.93 8.01 -1.25
N ALA A 38 11.89 7.30 -1.65
CA ALA A 38 11.29 7.50 -2.97
C ALA A 38 9.78 7.37 -2.94
N VAL A 39 9.14 8.09 -3.85
CA VAL A 39 7.70 8.00 -4.11
C VAL A 39 7.53 7.81 -5.61
N PHE A 40 6.74 6.80 -5.97
CA PHE A 40 6.32 6.49 -7.34
C PHE A 40 4.80 6.46 -7.38
N ILE A 41 4.22 7.08 -8.40
CA ILE A 41 2.77 7.09 -8.63
C ILE A 41 2.54 6.73 -10.09
N THR A 42 1.60 5.81 -10.31
CA THR A 42 1.10 5.46 -11.63
C THR A 42 -0.41 5.36 -11.65
N ASP A 43 -1.01 5.52 -12.83
CA ASP A 43 -2.40 5.20 -13.08
C ASP A 43 -2.53 3.92 -13.92
N GLU A 44 -3.42 3.02 -13.51
CA GLU A 44 -3.74 1.81 -14.27
C GLU A 44 -5.25 1.79 -14.57
N LEU A 45 -5.59 1.56 -15.84
CA LEU A 45 -6.97 1.28 -16.23
C LEU A 45 -7.29 -0.19 -15.95
N VAL A 46 -8.12 -0.43 -14.94
CA VAL A 46 -8.62 -1.77 -14.67
C VAL A 46 -9.77 -2.08 -15.62
N LEU A 47 -9.44 -2.72 -16.75
CA LEU A 47 -10.39 -3.03 -17.83
C LEU A 47 -11.63 -3.80 -17.37
N ARG A 48 -11.51 -4.62 -16.31
CA ARG A 48 -12.65 -5.39 -15.78
C ARG A 48 -13.72 -4.50 -15.16
N THR A 49 -13.33 -3.43 -14.50
CA THR A 49 -14.22 -2.49 -13.81
C THR A 49 -14.39 -1.18 -14.58
N PHE A 50 -13.64 -0.99 -15.67
CA PHE A 50 -13.54 0.28 -16.40
C PHE A 50 -13.28 1.46 -15.45
N SER A 51 -12.45 1.22 -14.44
CA SER A 51 -12.08 2.22 -13.45
C SER A 51 -10.59 2.52 -13.53
N GLU A 52 -10.26 3.80 -13.43
CA GLU A 52 -8.90 4.26 -13.20
C GLU A 52 -8.55 4.03 -11.73
N GLN A 53 -7.35 3.51 -11.52
CA GLN A 53 -6.74 3.34 -10.22
C GLN A 53 -5.40 4.05 -10.19
N ALA A 54 -5.12 4.79 -9.14
CA ALA A 54 -3.78 5.27 -8.88
C ALA A 54 -3.07 4.26 -7.97
N ILE A 55 -1.88 3.80 -8.33
CA ILE A 55 -1.02 3.02 -7.45
C ILE A 55 0.06 3.97 -6.94
N TYR A 56 0.20 4.09 -5.62
CA TYR A 56 1.33 4.79 -5.03
C TYR A 56 2.24 3.81 -4.29
N ILE A 57 3.54 4.04 -4.44
CA ILE A 57 4.60 3.21 -3.88
C ILE A 57 5.56 4.13 -3.14
N ILE A 58 5.76 3.85 -1.85
CA ILE A 58 6.70 4.56 -0.99
C ILE A 58 7.86 3.64 -0.66
N VAL A 59 9.07 4.12 -0.92
CA VAL A 59 10.32 3.43 -0.62
C VAL A 59 11.02 4.17 0.50
N GLU A 60 11.42 3.44 1.53
CA GLU A 60 12.31 3.90 2.58
C GLU A 60 13.45 2.90 2.73
N HIS A 61 14.65 3.30 2.36
CA HIS A 61 15.85 2.46 2.42
C HIS A 61 16.87 3.07 3.36
N ASP A 62 17.22 2.33 4.39
CA ASP A 62 18.34 2.60 5.28
C ASP A 62 19.59 1.90 4.73
N ARG A 63 20.62 2.68 4.39
CA ARG A 63 21.87 2.20 3.80
C ARG A 63 22.70 1.39 4.78
N GLN A 64 22.56 1.63 6.09
CA GLN A 64 23.26 0.92 7.16
C GLN A 64 22.27 0.64 8.29
N PRO A 65 21.40 -0.38 8.10
CA PRO A 65 21.91 -1.75 7.93
C PRO A 65 21.54 -2.44 6.60
N ASN A 66 21.28 -1.69 5.53
CA ASN A 66 20.76 -2.20 4.25
C ASN A 66 19.38 -2.87 4.41
N LYS A 67 18.45 -2.10 5.00
CA LYS A 67 17.05 -2.49 5.16
C LYS A 67 16.17 -1.56 4.35
N CYS A 68 15.21 -2.12 3.62
CA CYS A 68 14.24 -1.36 2.88
C CYS A 68 12.82 -1.73 3.31
N ARG A 69 12.02 -0.70 3.54
CA ARG A 69 10.58 -0.79 3.65
C ARG A 69 9.96 -0.29 2.34
N LEU A 70 9.04 -1.07 1.82
CA LEU A 70 8.27 -0.73 0.63
C LEU A 70 6.79 -0.77 0.99
N ASP A 71 6.12 0.35 0.82
CA ASP A 71 4.68 0.48 1.05
C ASP A 71 3.96 0.63 -0.30
N VAL A 72 2.95 -0.19 -0.55
CA VAL A 72 2.26 -0.26 -1.83
C VAL A 72 0.77 -0.23 -1.61
N SER A 73 0.10 0.74 -2.24
CA SER A 73 -1.35 0.87 -2.13
C SER A 73 -1.97 1.33 -3.44
N GLY A 74 -3.08 0.68 -3.79
CA GLY A 74 -4.01 1.17 -4.81
C GLY A 74 -5.01 2.14 -4.19
N LEU A 75 -5.11 3.35 -4.75
CA LEU A 75 -6.12 4.37 -4.48
C LEU A 75 -7.06 4.48 -5.67
N ALA A 76 -8.32 4.78 -5.38
CA ALA A 76 -9.38 4.77 -6.37
C ALA A 76 -9.43 3.41 -7.11
N GLY A 77 -10.30 3.28 -8.09
CA GLY A 77 -10.89 1.99 -8.46
C GLY A 77 -12.29 1.94 -7.89
N GLY A 78 -13.16 2.73 -8.51
CA GLY A 78 -14.54 2.84 -8.09
C GLY A 78 -15.12 1.46 -7.81
N ASP A 79 -15.82 1.33 -6.68
CA ASP A 79 -17.25 1.01 -6.71
C ASP A 79 -17.71 0.96 -8.16
N GLY A 80 -17.86 -0.24 -8.73
CA GLY A 80 -18.27 -0.36 -10.13
C GLY A 80 -19.57 0.42 -10.39
N LEU A 81 -20.15 0.34 -11.59
CA LEU A 81 -21.42 1.01 -11.98
C LEU A 81 -22.60 0.88 -10.96
N PHE A 82 -22.46 0.04 -9.92
CA PHE A 82 -23.41 -0.27 -8.85
C PHE A 82 -22.88 -0.17 -7.40
N ARG A 83 -21.77 0.51 -7.10
CA ARG A 83 -21.22 0.62 -5.71
C ARG A 83 -20.88 -0.70 -5.01
N PHE A 84 -20.52 -1.71 -5.78
CA PHE A 84 -19.86 -2.89 -5.24
C PHE A 84 -18.35 -2.69 -5.37
N ASP A 85 -17.63 -2.76 -4.26
CA ASP A 85 -16.17 -2.90 -4.27
C ASP A 85 -15.83 -4.28 -4.83
N TRP A 86 -15.48 -4.33 -6.11
CA TRP A 86 -15.11 -5.57 -6.80
C TRP A 86 -13.68 -6.03 -6.48
N GLY A 87 -13.05 -5.48 -5.42
CA GLY A 87 -11.70 -5.87 -4.98
C GLY A 87 -10.61 -5.35 -5.90
N SER A 88 -10.91 -4.31 -6.68
CA SER A 88 -10.04 -3.82 -7.73
C SER A 88 -8.72 -3.27 -7.16
N GLN A 89 -8.73 -2.67 -5.96
CA GLN A 89 -7.52 -2.23 -5.26
C GLN A 89 -6.63 -3.41 -4.84
N ALA A 90 -7.23 -4.51 -4.40
CA ALA A 90 -6.49 -5.71 -4.01
C ALA A 90 -5.82 -6.40 -5.21
N ASP A 91 -6.34 -6.19 -6.42
CA ASP A 91 -5.76 -6.72 -7.65
C ASP A 91 -4.48 -5.99 -8.06
N ALA A 92 -4.43 -4.66 -7.99
CA ALA A 92 -3.22 -3.88 -8.22
C ALA A 92 -2.09 -4.27 -7.23
N GLU A 93 -2.43 -4.33 -5.93
CA GLU A 93 -1.50 -4.78 -4.88
C GLU A 93 -1.00 -6.23 -5.13
N ARG A 94 -1.88 -7.11 -5.64
CA ARG A 94 -1.53 -8.50 -5.99
C ARG A 94 -0.60 -8.56 -7.20
N THR A 95 -0.89 -7.84 -8.27
CA THR A 95 -0.04 -7.76 -9.47
C THR A 95 1.35 -7.25 -9.11
N PHE A 96 1.42 -6.19 -8.30
CA PHE A 96 2.67 -5.69 -7.75
C PHE A 96 3.41 -6.79 -6.99
N THR A 97 2.73 -7.47 -6.05
CA THR A 97 3.33 -8.53 -5.22
C THR A 97 3.95 -9.64 -6.07
N VAL A 98 3.27 -10.07 -7.14
CA VAL A 98 3.78 -11.11 -8.04
C VAL A 98 5.04 -10.63 -8.77
N ARG A 99 5.02 -9.43 -9.35
CA ARG A 99 6.18 -8.87 -10.07
C ARG A 99 7.38 -8.65 -9.14
N PHE A 100 7.13 -8.09 -7.95
CA PHE A 100 8.15 -7.88 -6.94
C PHE A 100 8.76 -9.20 -6.48
N LYS A 101 7.95 -10.23 -6.22
CA LYS A 101 8.44 -11.56 -5.83
C LYS A 101 9.40 -12.12 -6.88
N SER A 102 9.05 -12.05 -8.16
CA SER A 102 9.93 -12.51 -9.24
C SER A 102 11.24 -11.71 -9.31
N LEU A 103 11.20 -10.39 -9.07
CA LEU A 103 12.40 -9.56 -9.00
C LEU A 103 13.29 -9.96 -7.81
N ALA A 104 12.70 -10.09 -6.62
CA ALA A 104 13.43 -10.44 -5.41
C ALA A 104 14.08 -11.83 -5.50
N GLU A 105 13.37 -12.82 -6.04
CA GLU A 105 13.91 -14.17 -6.28
C GLU A 105 15.07 -14.15 -7.29
N LYS A 106 14.97 -13.34 -8.35
CA LYS A 106 16.03 -13.20 -9.35
C LYS A 106 17.32 -12.61 -8.77
N HIS A 107 17.21 -11.76 -7.75
CA HIS A 107 18.34 -11.06 -7.13
C HIS A 107 18.69 -11.57 -5.74
N ASP A 108 18.13 -12.72 -5.32
CA ASP A 108 18.37 -13.38 -4.02
C ASP A 108 18.15 -12.46 -2.80
N TRP A 109 17.18 -11.54 -2.89
CA TRP A 109 16.84 -10.66 -1.78
C TRP A 109 16.05 -11.40 -0.72
N LYS A 110 16.35 -11.14 0.55
CA LYS A 110 15.53 -11.62 1.67
C LYS A 110 14.41 -10.63 1.91
N TRP A 111 13.17 -11.11 1.95
CA TRP A 111 12.03 -10.24 2.17
C TRP A 111 10.91 -10.93 2.93
N THR A 112 10.09 -10.13 3.59
CA THR A 112 8.82 -10.56 4.19
C THR A 112 7.72 -9.60 3.78
N ILE A 113 6.48 -10.08 3.75
CA ILE A 113 5.30 -9.28 3.51
C ILE A 113 4.44 -9.27 4.77
N ARG A 114 4.16 -8.08 5.28
CA ARG A 114 3.17 -7.86 6.33
C ARG A 114 1.91 -7.32 5.70
N LYS A 115 0.79 -8.00 5.93
CA LYS A 115 -0.53 -7.45 5.68
C LYS A 115 -1.11 -7.11 7.05
N PRO A 116 -1.45 -5.85 7.34
CA PRO A 116 -2.03 -5.51 8.63
C PRO A 116 -3.33 -6.29 8.79
N GLU A 117 -3.45 -7.03 9.90
CA GLU A 117 -4.61 -7.88 10.14
C GLU A 117 -5.82 -7.01 10.44
N VAL A 118 -6.86 -7.16 9.62
CA VAL A 118 -8.11 -6.42 9.80
C VAL A 118 -8.91 -7.13 10.89
N LYS A 119 -8.91 -6.54 12.09
CA LYS A 119 -9.64 -7.04 13.25
C LYS A 119 -11.15 -6.89 13.07
N TYR A 120 -11.58 -5.83 12.37
CA TYR A 120 -13.00 -5.57 12.15
C TYR A 120 -13.26 -4.99 10.76
N ARG A 121 -14.19 -5.58 10.00
CA ARG A 121 -14.57 -5.15 8.64
C ARG A 121 -15.98 -4.62 8.63
N GLY A 122 -16.19 -3.48 7.97
CA GLY A 122 -17.54 -2.94 7.75
C GLY A 122 -18.17 -2.31 8.99
N ALA A 123 -17.36 -1.72 9.88
CA ALA A 123 -17.86 -0.96 11.02
C ALA A 123 -18.53 0.34 10.53
N GLU A 124 -19.83 0.44 10.71
CA GLU A 124 -20.59 1.66 10.43
C GLU A 124 -20.51 2.62 11.63
N CYS A 125 -20.06 3.84 11.38
CA CYS A 125 -20.02 4.88 12.40
C CYS A 125 -21.46 5.33 12.74
N PRO A 126 -21.93 5.20 13.99
CA PRO A 126 -23.31 5.52 14.36
C PRO A 126 -23.64 7.03 14.29
N TYR A 127 -22.62 7.88 14.16
CA TYR A 127 -22.80 9.33 14.14
C TYR A 127 -22.84 9.93 12.73
N CYS A 128 -22.27 9.26 11.73
CA CYS A 128 -22.20 9.81 10.36
C CYS A 128 -22.50 8.79 9.25
N GLY A 129 -22.72 7.51 9.58
CA GLY A 129 -23.06 6.45 8.62
C GLY A 129 -21.89 5.99 7.74
N ALA A 130 -20.68 6.54 7.94
CA ALA A 130 -19.51 6.12 7.18
C ALA A 130 -19.05 4.73 7.63
N VAL A 131 -18.71 3.86 6.66
CA VAL A 131 -18.33 2.47 6.90
C VAL A 131 -16.83 2.30 6.68
N TYR A 132 -16.14 1.71 7.66
CA TYR A 132 -14.68 1.52 7.63
C TYR A 132 -14.26 0.10 8.03
N SER A 133 -13.00 -0.22 7.77
CA SER A 133 -12.32 -1.39 8.34
C SER A 133 -11.23 -0.92 9.30
N TYR A 134 -11.08 -1.61 10.42
CA TYR A 134 -10.15 -1.26 11.49
C TYR A 134 -9.17 -2.42 11.73
N THR A 135 -7.88 -2.09 11.71
CA THR A 135 -6.80 -2.97 12.19
C THR A 135 -6.64 -2.83 13.70
N GLU A 136 -5.90 -3.74 14.35
CA GLU A 136 -5.70 -3.70 15.80
C GLU A 136 -5.13 -2.36 16.31
N GLU A 137 -4.25 -1.74 15.54
CA GLU A 137 -3.62 -0.44 15.87
C GLU A 137 -4.62 0.72 15.98
N HIS A 138 -5.83 0.58 15.44
CA HIS A 138 -6.87 1.60 15.52
C HIS A 138 -7.72 1.51 16.78
N PHE A 139 -7.58 0.44 17.57
CA PHE A 139 -8.34 0.24 18.79
C PHE A 139 -7.65 0.95 19.96
N ASN A 140 -8.43 1.75 20.69
CA ASN A 140 -8.04 2.25 21.99
C ASN A 140 -8.04 1.11 23.02
N GLU A 141 -7.42 1.33 24.18
CA GLU A 141 -7.35 0.33 25.27
C GLU A 141 -8.73 -0.16 25.74
N ASP A 142 -9.78 0.66 25.59
CA ASP A 142 -11.17 0.34 25.94
C ASP A 142 -11.95 -0.41 24.83
N GLY A 143 -11.28 -0.72 23.72
CA GLY A 143 -11.84 -1.39 22.55
C GLY A 143 -12.67 -0.49 21.63
N THR A 144 -12.63 0.83 21.79
CA THR A 144 -13.26 1.78 20.86
C THR A 144 -12.33 2.15 19.71
N VAL A 145 -12.90 2.69 18.63
CA VAL A 145 -12.18 3.22 17.47
C VAL A 145 -12.65 4.65 17.18
N SER A 146 -11.79 5.46 16.58
CA SER A 146 -12.14 6.80 16.10
C SER A 146 -12.62 6.75 14.64
N CYS A 147 -13.75 7.38 14.34
CA CYS A 147 -14.24 7.51 12.98
C CYS A 147 -13.29 8.38 12.14
N GLN A 148 -12.84 7.90 10.97
CA GLN A 148 -11.93 8.65 10.08
C GLN A 148 -12.59 9.88 9.43
N ASN A 149 -13.93 9.93 9.43
CA ASN A 149 -14.70 11.06 8.88
C ASN A 149 -15.03 12.11 9.93
N CYS A 150 -15.75 11.73 11.00
CA CYS A 150 -16.28 12.67 11.99
C CYS A 150 -15.49 12.72 13.30
N LEU A 151 -14.43 11.93 13.43
CA LEU A 151 -13.51 11.85 14.58
C LEU A 151 -14.17 11.43 15.90
N LYS A 152 -15.45 11.07 15.91
CA LYS A 152 -16.14 10.55 17.10
C LYS A 152 -15.73 9.10 17.37
N GLN A 153 -15.60 8.77 18.66
CA GLN A 153 -15.30 7.42 19.12
C GLN A 153 -16.56 6.55 19.22
N PHE A 154 -16.46 5.30 18.81
CA PHE A 154 -17.54 4.32 18.92
C PHE A 154 -16.96 2.90 19.09
N LYS A 155 -17.81 1.96 19.51
CA LYS A 155 -17.49 0.53 19.47
C LYS A 155 -17.90 -0.01 18.10
N PRO A 156 -16.94 -0.52 17.30
CA PRO A 156 -17.24 -1.05 15.97
C PRO A 156 -18.09 -2.31 16.04
#